data_AF-A0A4P5Y4W7-F1
#
_entry.id   AF-A0A4P5Y4W7-F1
#
_cell.length_a   1.000
_cell.length_b   1.000
_cell.length_c   1.000
_cell.angle_alpha   90.00
_cell.angle_beta   90.00
_cell.angle_gamma   90.00
#
_symmetry.space_group_name_H-M   'P 1'
#
loop_
_entity.id
_entity.type
_entity.pdbx_description
1 polymer ?
#
loop_
_entity_poly.entity_id
_entity_poly.type
_entity_poly.pdbx_seq_one_letter_code
_entity_poly.pdbx_strand_id
1 'polypeptide(L)'
;MIDSSQITDLTDIVHRCDEVLAHAWMVRTFIKHGEEIDDYPELMGIVRSVFDISRALETRQADPVGYARMLNKKVGKLRKATEQFAVDALKASTHTNFQQAVRSMNVCVRELLALSARGQELLAALPPAVIASSEGEDDEA
;
A
#
# COMPACT_ATOMS: atom_id res chain seq x y z
N MET A 1 -0.30 -21.96 -24.44
CA MET A 1 -0.89 -20.63 -24.68
C MET A 1 -0.65 -19.85 -23.41
N ILE A 2 0.25 -18.87 -23.41
CA ILE A 2 0.46 -18.01 -22.23
C ILE A 2 -0.85 -17.25 -22.04
N ASP A 3 -1.45 -17.32 -20.86
CA ASP A 3 -2.76 -16.72 -20.64
C ASP A 3 -2.60 -15.22 -20.43
N SER A 4 -2.52 -14.47 -21.54
CA SER A 4 -2.41 -13.01 -21.58
C SER A 4 -3.51 -12.29 -20.80
N SER A 5 -4.62 -12.98 -20.46
CA SER A 5 -5.67 -12.44 -19.60
C SER A 5 -5.17 -12.20 -18.17
N GLN A 6 -4.37 -13.11 -17.61
CA GLN A 6 -3.87 -13.00 -16.23
C GLN A 6 -2.87 -11.86 -16.05
N ILE A 7 -2.05 -11.59 -17.07
CA ILE A 7 -1.13 -10.43 -17.07
C ILE A 7 -1.92 -9.12 -17.17
N THR A 8 -3.02 -9.12 -17.91
CA THR A 8 -3.93 -7.96 -17.97
C THR A 8 -4.56 -7.72 -16.59
N ASP A 9 -5.07 -8.77 -15.94
CA ASP A 9 -5.62 -8.70 -14.58
C ASP A 9 -4.60 -8.19 -13.54
N LEU A 10 -3.33 -8.59 -13.65
CA LEU A 10 -2.26 -8.07 -12.78
C LEU A 10 -1.97 -6.59 -13.05
N THR A 11 -2.04 -6.17 -14.31
CA THR A 11 -1.90 -4.75 -14.66
C THR A 11 -3.04 -3.92 -14.06
N ASP A 12 -4.26 -4.44 -14.06
CA ASP A 12 -5.40 -3.80 -13.40
C ASP A 12 -5.21 -3.69 -11.87
N ILE A 13 -4.54 -4.66 -11.24
CA ILE A 13 -4.17 -4.56 -9.82
C ILE A 13 -3.21 -3.39 -9.58
N VAL A 14 -2.20 -3.20 -10.44
CA VAL A 14 -1.27 -2.07 -10.34
C VAL A 14 -2.06 -0.75 -10.33
N HIS A 15 -2.92 -0.54 -11.32
CA HIS A 15 -3.72 0.67 -11.45
C HIS A 15 -4.61 0.91 -10.22
N ARG A 16 -5.32 -0.12 -9.75
CA ARG A 16 -6.19 -0.01 -8.58
C ARG A 16 -5.41 0.26 -7.30
N CYS A 17 -4.20 -0.28 -7.16
CA CYS A 17 -3.33 0.06 -6.03
C CYS A 17 -2.90 1.52 -6.06
N ASP A 18 -2.56 2.07 -7.23
CA ASP A 18 -2.19 3.48 -7.38
C ASP A 18 -3.35 4.41 -6.97
N GLU A 19 -4.58 4.09 -7.38
CA GLU A 19 -5.78 4.83 -6.95
C GLU A 19 -5.94 4.83 -5.43
N VAL A 20 -5.80 3.66 -4.78
CA VAL A 20 -5.92 3.55 -3.32
C VAL A 20 -4.78 4.28 -2.61
N LEU A 21 -3.56 4.20 -3.13
CA LEU A 21 -2.40 4.89 -2.55
C LEU A 21 -2.50 6.40 -2.69
N ALA A 22 -3.14 6.92 -3.74
CA ALA A 22 -3.43 8.35 -3.86
C ALA A 22 -4.29 8.84 -2.68
N HIS A 23 -5.30 8.07 -2.26
CA HIS A 23 -6.10 8.40 -1.07
C HIS A 23 -5.28 8.32 0.22
N ALA A 24 -4.43 7.31 0.38
CA ALA A 24 -3.52 7.21 1.52
C ALA A 24 -2.53 8.39 1.56
N TRP A 25 -2.08 8.87 0.40
CA TRP A 25 -1.18 10.01 0.28
C TRP A 25 -1.81 11.32 0.76
N MET A 26 -3.12 11.49 0.54
CA MET A 26 -3.86 12.63 1.09
C MET A 26 -3.84 12.63 2.62
N VAL A 27 -4.08 11.48 3.25
CA VAL A 27 -3.99 11.35 4.71
C VAL A 27 -2.57 11.60 5.20
N ARG A 28 -1.56 11.03 4.53
CA ARG A 28 -0.15 11.31 4.84
C ARG A 28 0.15 12.80 4.84
N THR A 29 -0.30 13.50 3.80
CA THR A 29 -0.05 14.94 3.64
C THR A 29 -0.75 15.74 4.73
N PHE A 30 -2.02 15.42 5.02
CA PHE A 30 -2.77 16.02 6.11
C PHE A 30 -2.05 15.87 7.45
N ILE A 31 -1.64 14.65 7.82
CA ILE A 31 -0.99 14.38 9.11
C ILE A 31 0.40 15.03 9.18
N LYS A 32 1.21 14.93 8.12
CA LYS A 32 2.58 15.47 8.10
C LYS A 32 2.63 16.99 8.31
N HIS A 33 1.58 17.69 7.91
CA HIS A 33 1.50 19.14 7.98
C HIS A 33 0.53 19.65 9.05
N GLY A 34 -0.06 18.75 9.85
CA GLY A 34 -0.85 19.12 11.02
C GLY A 34 0.05 19.56 12.17
N GLU A 35 -0.41 20.56 12.94
CA GLU A 35 0.32 21.09 14.10
C GLU A 35 0.44 20.04 15.21
N GLU A 36 -0.51 19.09 15.30
CA GLU A 36 -0.51 18.04 16.31
C GLU A 36 0.73 17.13 16.26
N ILE A 37 1.47 17.12 15.15
CA ILE A 37 2.67 16.29 15.01
C ILE A 37 3.83 16.75 15.90
N ASP A 38 3.84 18.03 16.29
CA ASP A 38 4.88 18.59 17.17
C ASP A 38 4.73 18.07 18.59
N ASP A 39 3.48 17.93 19.07
CA ASP A 39 3.14 17.41 20.39
C ASP A 39 3.00 15.87 20.41
N TYR A 40 2.67 15.26 19.26
CA TYR A 40 2.42 13.82 19.10
C TYR A 40 3.27 13.23 17.95
N PRO A 41 4.60 13.09 18.15
CA PRO A 41 5.51 12.61 17.10
C PRO A 41 5.23 11.17 16.65
N GLU A 42 4.48 10.38 17.41
CA GLU A 42 4.03 9.03 17.06
C GLU A 42 3.19 9.03 15.77
N LEU A 43 2.50 10.13 15.45
CA LEU A 43 1.75 10.31 14.20
C LEU A 43 2.65 10.16 12.96
N MET A 44 3.97 10.39 13.08
CA MET A 44 4.89 10.14 11.97
C MET A 44 4.94 8.67 11.54
N GLY A 45 4.47 7.73 12.37
CA GLY A 45 4.39 6.31 12.02
C GLY A 45 3.58 6.05 10.74
N ILE A 46 2.40 6.66 10.62
CA ILE A 46 1.57 6.51 9.41
C ILE A 46 2.15 7.26 8.22
N VAL A 47 2.71 8.44 8.45
CA VAL A 47 3.34 9.28 7.41
C VAL A 47 4.48 8.55 6.72
N ARG A 48 5.36 7.93 7.52
CA ARG A 48 6.48 7.13 7.01
C ARG A 48 5.99 5.86 6.32
N SER A 49 5.03 5.16 6.92
CA SER A 49 4.53 3.88 6.37
C SER A 49 3.83 4.05 5.01
N VAL A 50 3.05 5.12 4.82
CA VAL A 50 2.45 5.45 3.51
C VAL A 50 3.53 5.83 2.50
N PHE A 51 4.55 6.59 2.90
CA PHE A 51 5.66 6.93 2.02
C PHE A 51 6.43 5.68 1.56
N ASP A 52 6.84 4.83 2.50
CA ASP A 52 7.63 3.63 2.24
C ASP A 52 6.95 2.69 1.25
N ILE A 53 5.66 2.40 1.43
CA ILE A 53 4.93 1.49 0.56
C ILE A 53 4.70 2.10 -0.82
N SER A 54 4.34 3.39 -0.89
CA SER A 54 4.10 4.06 -2.18
C SER A 54 5.37 4.06 -3.02
N ARG A 55 6.50 4.44 -2.42
CA ARG A 55 7.80 4.47 -3.11
C ARG A 55 8.26 3.10 -3.57
N ALA A 56 8.04 2.06 -2.77
CA ALA A 56 8.45 0.71 -3.11
C ALA A 56 7.59 0.07 -4.22
N LEU A 57 6.35 0.50 -4.37
CA LEU A 57 5.45 0.01 -5.42
C LEU A 57 5.63 0.79 -6.72
N GLU A 58 5.90 2.09 -6.64
CA GLU A 58 6.18 2.93 -7.80
C GLU A 58 7.36 2.41 -8.64
N THR A 59 8.38 1.82 -8.01
CA THR A 59 9.53 1.22 -8.73
C THR A 59 9.17 -0.02 -9.56
N ARG A 60 7.96 -0.57 -9.41
CA ARG A 60 7.51 -1.81 -10.06
C ARG A 60 6.33 -1.61 -11.00
N GLN A 61 5.95 -0.37 -11.32
CA GLN A 61 4.76 -0.11 -12.16
C GLN A 61 4.82 -0.80 -13.53
N ALA A 62 6.01 -0.94 -14.12
CA ALA A 62 6.22 -1.62 -15.39
C ALA A 62 6.34 -3.16 -15.28
N ASP A 63 6.36 -3.70 -14.06
CA ASP A 63 6.45 -5.13 -13.76
C ASP A 63 5.30 -5.56 -12.84
N PRO A 64 4.12 -5.92 -13.40
CA PRO A 64 2.96 -6.32 -12.61
C PRO A 64 3.20 -7.56 -11.72
N VAL A 65 4.12 -8.46 -12.11
CA VAL A 65 4.45 -9.65 -11.33
C VAL A 65 5.27 -9.29 -10.10
N GLY A 66 6.35 -8.52 -10.28
CA GLY A 66 7.15 -7.99 -9.18
C GLY A 66 6.34 -7.04 -8.28
N TYR A 67 5.44 -6.24 -8.86
CA TYR A 67 4.54 -5.37 -8.12
C TYR A 67 3.65 -6.15 -7.15
N ALA A 68 2.97 -7.20 -7.63
CA ALA A 68 2.08 -8.02 -6.80
C ALA A 68 2.82 -8.72 -5.64
N ARG A 69 4.07 -9.15 -5.88
CA ARG A 69 4.95 -9.70 -4.83
C ARG A 69 5.34 -8.63 -3.80
N MET A 70 5.75 -7.46 -4.27
CA MET A 70 6.14 -6.33 -3.42
C MET A 70 4.98 -5.84 -2.55
N LEU A 71 3.78 -5.74 -3.13
CA LEU A 71 2.55 -5.39 -2.42
C LEU A 71 2.30 -6.35 -1.27
N ASN A 72 2.33 -7.66 -1.52
CA ASN A 72 2.12 -8.68 -0.49
C ASN A 72 3.15 -8.60 0.64
N LYS A 73 4.41 -8.33 0.31
CA LYS A 73 5.48 -8.16 1.31
C LYS A 73 5.26 -6.92 2.19
N LYS A 74 4.80 -5.79 1.61
CA LYS A 74 4.77 -4.49 2.31
C LYS A 74 3.43 -4.13 2.94
N VAL A 75 2.30 -4.61 2.42
CA VAL A 75 0.95 -4.26 2.91
C VAL A 75 0.76 -4.60 4.40
N GLY A 76 1.40 -5.66 4.89
CA GLY A 76 1.36 -6.05 6.30
C GLY A 76 1.95 -5.00 7.25
N LYS A 77 3.00 -4.26 6.83
CA LYS A 77 3.59 -3.16 7.62
C LYS A 77 2.65 -1.96 7.67
N LEU A 78 2.05 -1.60 6.52
CA LEU A 78 1.07 -0.52 6.44
C LEU A 78 -0.16 -0.79 7.32
N ARG A 79 -0.65 -2.04 7.33
CA ARG A 79 -1.76 -2.45 8.21
C ARG A 79 -1.46 -2.16 9.68
N LYS A 80 -0.31 -2.63 10.17
CA LYS A 80 0.11 -2.40 11.58
C LYS A 80 0.23 -0.91 11.91
N ALA A 81 0.81 -0.13 10.99
CA ALA A 81 0.91 1.32 11.17
C ALA A 81 -0.46 2.01 11.21
N THR A 82 -1.43 1.52 10.43
CA THR A 82 -2.80 2.03 10.41
C THR A 82 -3.55 1.69 11.69
N GLU A 83 -3.38 0.48 12.22
CA GLU A 83 -3.92 0.07 13.52
C GLU A 83 -3.37 0.96 14.65
N GLN A 84 -2.06 1.22 14.65
CA GLN A 84 -1.42 2.10 15.63
C GLN A 84 -1.88 3.57 15.46
N PHE A 85 -1.99 4.04 14.22
CA PHE A 85 -2.48 5.37 13.91
C PHE A 85 -3.90 5.62 14.45
N ALA A 86 -4.78 4.62 14.42
CA ALA A 86 -6.12 4.75 15.01
C ALA A 86 -6.08 5.05 16.51
N VAL A 87 -5.10 4.49 17.23
CA VAL A 87 -4.89 4.75 18.66
C VAL A 87 -4.29 6.12 18.89
N ASP A 88 -3.26 6.48 18.13
CA ASP A 88 -2.50 7.72 18.37
C ASP A 88 -3.23 8.96 17.87
N ALA A 89 -3.98 8.87 16.76
CA ALA A 89 -4.83 9.94 16.26
C ALA A 89 -5.84 10.41 17.30
N LEU A 90 -6.46 9.48 18.04
CA LEU A 90 -7.44 9.81 19.09
C LEU A 90 -6.80 10.52 20.29
N LYS A 91 -5.54 10.18 20.61
CA LYS A 91 -4.79 10.86 21.68
C LYS A 91 -4.35 12.26 21.25
N ALA A 92 -4.00 12.42 19.98
CA ALA A 92 -3.54 13.68 19.42
C ALA A 92 -4.68 14.69 19.23
N SER A 93 -5.83 14.25 18.72
CA SER A 93 -6.95 15.14 18.46
C SER A 93 -8.29 14.40 18.40
N THR A 94 -9.32 15.01 18.96
CA THR A 94 -10.71 14.53 18.83
C THR A 94 -11.43 15.17 17.64
N HIS A 95 -10.77 16.04 16.88
CA HIS A 95 -11.36 16.74 15.74
C HIS A 95 -11.82 15.76 14.65
N THR A 96 -12.91 16.11 13.96
CA THR A 96 -13.51 15.24 12.93
C THR A 96 -12.52 14.84 11.84
N ASN A 97 -11.58 15.70 11.48
CA ASN A 97 -10.57 15.40 10.46
C ASN A 97 -9.68 14.21 10.83
N PHE A 98 -9.25 14.07 12.09
CA PHE A 98 -8.48 12.92 12.54
C PHE A 98 -9.31 11.64 12.50
N GLN A 99 -10.59 11.72 12.90
CA GLN A 99 -11.50 10.58 12.81
C GLN A 99 -11.71 10.12 11.35
N GLN A 100 -11.84 11.07 10.41
CA GLN A 100 -11.97 10.76 8.99
C GLN A 100 -10.66 10.23 8.40
N ALA A 101 -9.51 10.76 8.82
CA ALA A 101 -8.20 10.25 8.42
C ALA A 101 -8.01 8.78 8.81
N VAL A 102 -8.38 8.41 10.05
CA VAL A 102 -8.35 7.01 10.52
C VAL A 102 -9.29 6.13 9.69
N ARG A 103 -10.53 6.57 9.44
CA ARG A 103 -11.49 5.83 8.60
C ARG A 103 -10.96 5.64 7.18
N SER A 104 -10.38 6.68 6.59
CA SER A 104 -9.80 6.65 5.25
C SER A 104 -8.65 5.64 5.16
N MET A 105 -7.74 5.64 6.14
CA MET A 105 -6.64 4.67 6.15
C MET A 105 -7.12 3.23 6.35
N ASN A 106 -8.13 3.01 7.18
CA ASN A 106 -8.73 1.68 7.34
C ASN A 106 -9.33 1.15 6.03
N VAL A 107 -9.98 2.02 5.25
CA VAL A 107 -10.47 1.68 3.90
C VAL A 107 -9.30 1.35 2.99
N CYS A 108 -8.28 2.21 2.92
CA CYS A 108 -7.13 1.99 2.05
C CYS A 108 -6.43 0.66 2.34
N VAL A 109 -6.18 0.34 3.61
CA VAL A 109 -5.57 -0.94 4.00
C VAL A 109 -6.45 -2.13 3.64
N ARG A 110 -7.76 -2.05 3.87
CA ARG A 110 -8.70 -3.12 3.50
C ARG A 110 -8.64 -3.40 1.99
N GLU A 111 -8.71 -2.35 1.16
CA GLU A 111 -8.67 -2.51 -0.29
C GLU A 111 -7.31 -3.04 -0.76
N LEU A 112 -6.20 -2.54 -0.22
CA LEU A 112 -4.86 -3.04 -0.56
C LEU A 112 -4.66 -4.50 -0.16
N LEU A 113 -5.22 -4.95 0.96
CA LEU A 113 -5.18 -6.35 1.37
C LEU A 113 -5.99 -7.23 0.40
N ALA A 114 -7.17 -6.78 -0.03
CA ALA A 114 -7.98 -7.49 -1.01
C ALA A 114 -7.27 -7.59 -2.37
N LEU A 115 -6.67 -6.49 -2.83
CA LEU A 115 -5.86 -6.45 -4.06
C LEU A 115 -4.63 -7.34 -3.94
N SER A 116 -3.95 -7.34 -2.79
CA SER A 116 -2.81 -8.23 -2.52
C SER A 116 -3.23 -9.70 -2.61
N ALA A 117 -4.32 -10.08 -1.96
CA ALA A 117 -4.83 -11.46 -2.00
C ALA A 117 -5.17 -11.88 -3.43
N ARG A 118 -5.89 -11.04 -4.18
CA ARG A 118 -6.20 -11.29 -5.60
C ARG A 118 -4.93 -11.41 -6.44
N GLY A 119 -3.94 -10.56 -6.21
CA GLY A 119 -2.64 -10.63 -6.89
C GLY A 119 -1.93 -11.95 -6.64
N GLN A 120 -1.95 -12.47 -5.41
CA GLN A 120 -1.36 -13.78 -5.10
C GLN A 120 -2.10 -14.93 -5.79
N GLU A 121 -3.43 -14.88 -5.90
CA GLU A 121 -4.21 -15.87 -6.66
C GLU A 121 -3.81 -15.89 -8.14
N LEU A 122 -3.69 -14.71 -8.76
CA LEU A 122 -3.27 -14.55 -10.14
C LEU A 122 -1.85 -15.08 -10.35
N LEU A 123 -0.91 -14.73 -9.45
CA LEU A 123 0.47 -15.23 -9.49
C LEU A 123 0.54 -16.75 -9.39
N ALA A 124 -0.25 -17.37 -8.50
CA ALA A 124 -0.28 -18.82 -8.33
C ALA A 124 -0.82 -19.54 -9.58
N ALA A 125 -1.63 -18.86 -10.41
CA ALA A 125 -2.16 -19.38 -11.66
C ALA A 125 -1.22 -19.17 -12.87
N LEU A 126 -0.13 -18.40 -12.72
CA LEU A 126 0.80 -18.13 -13.82
C LEU A 126 1.72 -19.33 -14.12
N PRO A 127 2.11 -19.53 -15.40
CA PRO A 127 3.13 -20.50 -15.76
C PRO A 127 4.50 -20.15 -15.13
N PRO A 128 5.29 -21.14 -14.67
CA PRO A 128 6.60 -20.90 -14.04
C PRO A 128 7.58 -20.07 -14.90
N ALA A 129 7.51 -20.20 -16.23
CA ALA A 129 8.38 -19.47 -17.15
C ALA A 129 8.16 -17.94 -17.10
N VAL A 130 6.93 -17.49 -16.82
CA VAL A 130 6.58 -16.06 -16.72
C VAL A 130 7.04 -15.48 -15.38
N ILE A 131 6.99 -16.30 -14.33
CA ILE A 131 7.46 -15.93 -12.99
C ILE A 131 8.98 -15.71 -12.99
N ALA A 132 9.74 -16.63 -13.59
CA ALA A 132 11.21 -16.58 -13.64
C ALA A 132 11.75 -15.34 -14.39
N SER A 133 11.02 -14.80 -15.37
CA SER A 133 11.43 -13.57 -16.08
C SER A 133 11.31 -12.28 -15.26
N SER A 134 10.64 -12.31 -14.11
CA SER A 134 10.48 -11.14 -13.22
C SER A 134 11.46 -11.09 -12.04
N GLU A 135 12.22 -12.16 -11.78
CA GLU A 135 13.06 -12.32 -10.56
C GLU A 135 14.43 -11.60 -10.64
N GLY A 136 14.68 -10.80 -11.69
CA GLY A 136 15.99 -10.23 -11.99
C GLY A 136 16.39 -8.95 -11.26
N GLU A 137 15.57 -8.39 -10.37
CA GLU A 137 15.78 -7.03 -9.81
C GLU A 137 15.47 -6.94 -8.30
N ASP A 138 15.70 -7.99 -7.51
CA ASP A 138 15.28 -8.02 -6.09
C ASP A 138 16.27 -7.41 -5.07
N ASP A 139 17.42 -6.87 -5.49
CA ASP A 139 18.39 -6.26 -4.58
C ASP A 139 18.27 -4.73 -4.49
N GLU A 140 18.06 -4.27 -3.24
CA GLU A 140 18.15 -2.90 -2.72
C GLU A 140 17.02 -1.88 -3.06
N ALA A 141 15.99 -1.85 -2.19
CA ALA A 141 15.21 -0.64 -1.87
C ALA A 141 14.54 -0.69 -0.48
#